data_AF-A0A841DLJ6-F1
#
_entry.id   AF-A0A841DLJ6-F1
#
_cell.length_a   1.000
_cell.length_b   1.000
_cell.length_c   1.000
_cell.angle_alpha   90.00
_cell.angle_beta   90.00
_cell.angle_gamma   90.00
#
_symmetry.space_group_name_H-M   'P 1'
#
loop_
_entity.id
_entity.type
_entity.pdbx_description
1 polymer ?
#
loop_
_entity_poly.entity_id
_entity_poly.type
_entity_poly.pdbx_seq_one_letter_code
_entity_poly.pdbx_strand_id
1 'polypeptide(L)'
;MAENAKAGTTAWKIDTTRIAGPMELAGYADHVSVRSGQPFRLFVTSTAGAFTVQSFRVGWYGGTGARLVWKSSAIPGRAQPAPTVRPADHLVSTKWQPSLTVQTTGWPAGAYLLLLKAANGKEKYVPITVRSESSQGAVAIVDAVNTYQAYNQWGGYSLYSGPDNSFGSRAHRVTFDRPYDGNGARTLVQSELPLIQLAERSGVRLAYLTSVDVATDPTALTGARGMVSLGHDEYWTVPMRDAVTKARDAGTNLAFLGANAVYWRVRYEPSALGADRVVVGYKDASADPVKNRPETTAKWRSKPNPRPENSLTGMLYECFPAVGSFTVRDPAFFLYAGTGAVQGSKYPGLTATEVDRAYPVAGTPANLQVVAHSPVSCGPSIRTFSDATYYTVPSGAGVFDTGSMNWVPSLRGPNSKTSVDARGVAFARKVTLNLITGMAAGPLGRTHPARGDLATLGASASTSTGSGGSLG
;
A
#
# COMPACT_ATOMS: atom_id res chain seq x y z
N MET A 1 4.47 -17.84 14.55
CA MET A 1 5.59 -17.74 15.52
C MET A 1 6.86 -18.50 15.08
N ALA A 2 6.79 -19.75 14.60
CA ALA A 2 7.98 -20.51 14.18
C ALA A 2 8.86 -19.82 13.12
N GLU A 3 8.26 -19.08 12.18
CA GLU A 3 9.03 -18.41 11.11
C GLU A 3 9.91 -17.26 11.63
N ASN A 4 9.39 -16.36 12.47
CA ASN A 4 10.16 -15.23 13.00
C ASN A 4 11.19 -15.63 14.06
N ALA A 5 11.18 -16.88 14.53
CA ALA A 5 12.23 -17.43 15.38
C ALA A 5 13.49 -17.83 14.60
N LYS A 6 13.40 -17.93 13.27
CA LYS A 6 14.57 -18.23 12.41
C LYS A 6 15.49 -17.00 12.34
N ALA A 7 16.78 -17.26 12.14
CA ALA A 7 17.79 -16.22 11.98
C ALA A 7 17.46 -15.33 10.76
N GLY A 8 17.35 -14.03 10.99
CA GLY A 8 17.27 -13.03 9.92
C GLY A 8 18.62 -12.40 9.62
N THR A 9 18.62 -11.41 8.73
CA THR A 9 19.82 -10.72 8.26
C THR A 9 19.49 -9.31 7.80
N THR A 10 20.50 -8.43 7.73
CA THR A 10 20.41 -7.10 7.11
C THR A 10 20.95 -7.07 5.68
N ALA A 11 21.47 -8.20 5.18
CA ALA A 11 22.08 -8.32 3.85
C ALA A 11 21.11 -8.07 2.67
N TRP A 12 19.82 -7.98 2.96
CA TRP A 12 18.81 -7.56 2.00
C TRP A 12 18.94 -6.07 1.66
N LYS A 13 19.49 -5.21 2.54
CA LYS A 13 19.58 -3.76 2.32
C LYS A 13 20.59 -3.43 1.23
N ILE A 14 20.17 -2.64 0.24
CA ILE A 14 21.04 -2.10 -0.81
C ILE A 14 21.68 -0.80 -0.33
N ASP A 15 23.00 -0.68 -0.50
CA ASP A 15 23.71 0.60 -0.41
C ASP A 15 23.30 1.48 -1.61
N THR A 16 22.94 2.74 -1.38
CA THR A 16 22.47 3.63 -2.46
C THR A 16 23.46 3.78 -3.61
N THR A 17 24.76 3.66 -3.36
CA THR A 17 25.82 3.72 -4.39
C THR A 17 25.85 2.48 -5.30
N ARG A 18 25.28 1.37 -4.83
CA ARG A 18 25.17 0.10 -5.55
C ARG A 18 23.90 -0.03 -6.37
N ILE A 19 22.92 0.86 -6.19
CA ILE A 19 21.70 0.83 -7.01
C ILE A 19 22.10 0.97 -8.49
N ALA A 20 21.73 -0.02 -9.29
CA ALA A 20 22.04 -0.03 -10.72
C ALA A 20 21.24 1.01 -11.53
N GLY A 21 21.70 1.36 -12.72
CA GLY A 21 20.89 2.08 -13.70
C GLY A 21 19.68 1.26 -14.20
N PRO A 22 18.66 1.91 -14.82
CA PRO A 22 17.40 1.26 -15.19
C PRO A 22 17.51 0.18 -16.27
N MET A 23 18.57 0.21 -17.10
CA MET A 23 18.91 -0.83 -18.09
C MET A 23 20.25 -1.52 -17.80
N GLU A 24 20.94 -1.13 -16.71
CA GLU A 24 22.22 -1.71 -16.30
C GLU A 24 22.01 -3.06 -15.59
N LEU A 25 21.13 -3.07 -14.59
CA LEU A 25 20.62 -4.27 -13.93
C LEU A 25 19.18 -3.99 -13.47
N ALA A 26 18.21 -4.66 -14.07
CA ALA A 26 16.81 -4.50 -13.75
C ALA A 26 16.04 -5.78 -14.05
N GLY A 27 14.91 -5.99 -13.35
CA GLY A 27 14.07 -7.13 -13.61
C GLY A 27 12.65 -7.00 -13.10
N TYR A 28 11.82 -7.96 -13.49
CA TYR A 28 10.44 -8.12 -13.06
C TYR A 28 10.05 -9.60 -13.13
N ALA A 29 8.96 -9.97 -12.45
CA ALA A 29 8.37 -11.30 -12.52
C ALA A 29 7.09 -11.29 -13.37
N ASP A 30 6.77 -12.41 -14.02
CA ASP A 30 5.50 -12.60 -14.74
C ASP A 30 4.28 -12.72 -13.81
N HIS A 31 4.52 -12.71 -12.49
CA HIS A 31 3.51 -12.69 -11.44
C HIS A 31 3.82 -11.61 -10.42
N VAL A 32 2.78 -10.94 -9.90
CA VAL A 32 2.92 -10.06 -8.72
C VAL A 32 2.77 -10.84 -7.42
N SER A 33 2.05 -11.97 -7.47
CA SER A 33 1.91 -12.92 -6.39
C SER A 33 1.88 -14.36 -6.90
N VAL A 34 2.32 -15.29 -6.06
CA VAL A 34 2.24 -16.74 -6.29
C VAL A 34 1.87 -17.47 -5.02
N ARG A 35 1.29 -18.67 -5.13
CA ARG A 35 1.17 -19.59 -3.98
C ARG A 35 2.51 -20.24 -3.66
N SER A 36 2.66 -20.76 -2.45
CA SER A 36 3.84 -21.56 -2.10
C SER A 36 3.92 -22.79 -3.01
N GLY A 37 5.08 -23.05 -3.60
CA GLY A 37 5.26 -24.11 -4.59
C GLY A 37 4.87 -23.75 -6.03
N GLN A 38 4.16 -22.65 -6.26
CA GLN A 38 3.89 -22.16 -7.62
C GLN A 38 5.13 -21.40 -8.14
N PRO A 39 5.75 -21.85 -9.24
CA PRO A 39 6.89 -21.15 -9.80
C PRO A 39 6.48 -19.85 -10.51
N PHE A 40 7.46 -18.97 -10.70
CA PHE A 40 7.33 -17.80 -11.57
C PHE A 40 8.61 -17.63 -12.40
N ARG A 41 8.49 -16.94 -13.53
CA ARG A 41 9.64 -16.58 -14.36
C ARG A 41 10.13 -15.19 -14.00
N LEU A 42 11.46 -15.05 -13.93
CA LEU A 42 12.11 -13.78 -13.69
C LEU A 42 12.80 -13.31 -14.97
N PHE A 43 12.52 -12.08 -15.36
CA PHE A 43 13.02 -11.43 -16.57
C PHE A 43 14.05 -10.39 -16.14
N VAL A 44 15.31 -10.57 -16.51
CA VAL A 44 16.40 -9.69 -16.10
C VAL A 44 17.19 -9.20 -17.30
N THR A 45 17.48 -7.89 -17.30
CA THR A 45 18.57 -7.32 -18.10
C THR A 45 19.79 -7.13 -17.20
N SER A 46 20.97 -7.48 -17.71
CA SER A 46 22.23 -7.18 -17.05
C SER A 46 23.31 -6.87 -18.09
N THR A 47 23.73 -5.61 -18.15
CA THR A 47 24.99 -5.20 -18.80
C THR A 47 26.16 -5.16 -17.80
N ALA A 48 25.85 -5.33 -16.51
CA ALA A 48 26.77 -5.38 -15.38
C ALA A 48 27.48 -6.74 -15.18
N GLY A 49 27.42 -7.62 -16.19
CA GLY A 49 27.97 -8.97 -16.17
C GLY A 49 27.00 -10.02 -15.58
N ALA A 50 27.54 -11.19 -15.24
CA ALA A 50 26.78 -12.24 -14.58
C ALA A 50 26.19 -11.76 -13.25
N PHE A 51 25.06 -12.34 -12.85
CA PHE A 51 24.38 -11.94 -11.62
C PHE A 51 23.88 -13.16 -10.83
N THR A 52 23.58 -12.93 -9.55
CA THR A 52 22.86 -13.90 -8.70
C THR A 52 21.56 -13.27 -8.21
N VAL A 53 20.62 -14.12 -7.81
CA VAL A 53 19.36 -13.73 -7.17
C VAL A 53 19.36 -14.26 -5.75
N GLN A 54 19.10 -13.40 -4.78
CA GLN A 54 18.88 -13.76 -3.39
C GLN A 54 17.45 -13.38 -2.99
N SER A 55 16.64 -14.35 -2.60
CA SER A 55 15.25 -14.11 -2.17
C SER A 55 15.19 -13.92 -0.66
N PHE A 56 14.72 -12.75 -0.22
CA PHE A 56 14.54 -12.42 1.18
C PHE A 56 13.06 -12.28 1.52
N ARG A 57 12.56 -13.07 2.47
CA ARG A 57 11.22 -12.89 3.04
C ARG A 57 11.27 -11.76 4.05
N VAL A 58 10.48 -10.70 3.85
CA VAL A 58 10.36 -9.57 4.78
C VAL A 58 9.61 -10.01 6.04
N GLY A 59 10.06 -9.55 7.21
CA GLY A 59 9.45 -9.92 8.49
C GLY A 59 10.28 -9.50 9.69
N TRP A 60 9.86 -9.87 10.90
CA TRP A 60 10.49 -9.37 12.14
C TRP A 60 11.93 -9.89 12.33
N TYR A 61 12.10 -11.22 12.43
CA TYR A 61 13.38 -11.92 12.63
C TYR A 61 14.33 -11.23 13.63
N GLY A 62 13.84 -10.95 14.84
CA GLY A 62 14.63 -10.29 15.88
C GLY A 62 14.99 -8.82 15.58
N GLY A 63 14.29 -8.16 14.65
CA GLY A 63 14.53 -6.78 14.24
C GLY A 63 15.50 -6.62 13.05
N THR A 64 16.00 -7.71 12.48
CA THR A 64 16.89 -7.67 11.31
C THR A 64 16.15 -7.37 10.00
N GLY A 65 14.85 -7.67 9.96
CA GLY A 65 13.91 -7.16 8.97
C GLY A 65 13.64 -8.03 7.76
N ALA A 66 14.47 -9.05 7.51
CA ALA A 66 14.20 -10.10 6.53
C ALA A 66 15.04 -11.34 6.79
N ARG A 67 14.66 -12.47 6.19
CA ARG A 67 15.42 -13.71 6.18
C ARG A 67 15.73 -14.16 4.76
N LEU A 68 16.97 -14.57 4.51
CA LEU A 68 17.33 -15.23 3.25
C LEU A 68 16.62 -16.59 3.16
N VAL A 69 15.80 -16.78 2.13
CA VAL A 69 15.03 -18.01 1.91
C VAL A 69 15.63 -18.86 0.80
N TRP A 70 16.25 -18.22 -0.20
CA TRP A 70 16.76 -18.91 -1.37
C TRP A 70 17.84 -18.08 -2.07
N LYS A 71 18.76 -18.77 -2.78
CA LYS A 71 19.79 -18.15 -3.61
C LYS A 71 19.97 -18.95 -4.90
N SER A 72 20.11 -18.26 -6.03
CA SER A 72 20.44 -18.88 -7.33
C SER A 72 21.93 -19.21 -7.45
N SER A 73 22.28 -20.07 -8.41
CA SER A 73 23.62 -20.07 -9.01
C SER A 73 23.87 -18.75 -9.76
N ALA A 74 25.11 -18.52 -10.20
CA ALA A 74 25.41 -17.42 -11.11
C ALA A 74 24.68 -17.62 -12.45
N ILE A 75 24.09 -16.54 -12.95
CA ILE A 75 23.32 -16.50 -14.21
C ILE A 75 24.08 -15.58 -15.16
N PRO A 76 24.37 -16.00 -16.40
CA PRO A 76 24.99 -15.13 -17.40
C PRO A 76 24.17 -13.85 -17.60
N GLY A 77 24.85 -12.71 -17.59
CA GLY A 77 24.22 -11.43 -17.88
C GLY A 77 23.84 -11.35 -19.35
N ARG A 78 22.66 -10.82 -19.65
CA ARG A 78 22.19 -10.57 -21.01
C ARG A 78 21.61 -9.17 -21.09
N ALA A 79 22.07 -8.39 -22.07
CA ALA A 79 21.39 -7.16 -22.45
C ALA A 79 20.05 -7.53 -23.11
N GLN A 80 18.95 -7.09 -22.50
CA GLN A 80 17.63 -7.27 -23.08
C GLN A 80 17.27 -6.10 -24.01
N PRO A 81 16.33 -6.29 -24.97
CA PRO A 81 15.89 -5.20 -25.85
C PRO A 81 15.40 -3.97 -25.07
N ALA A 82 15.53 -2.80 -25.69
CA ALA A 82 14.94 -1.57 -25.17
C ALA A 82 13.41 -1.71 -25.00
N PRO A 83 12.80 -1.02 -24.03
CA PRO A 83 11.36 -1.04 -23.86
C PRO A 83 10.64 -0.46 -25.08
N THR A 84 9.42 -0.93 -25.33
CA THR A 84 8.54 -0.37 -26.35
C THR A 84 7.54 0.57 -25.67
N VAL A 85 7.35 1.76 -26.26
CA VAL A 85 6.30 2.70 -25.87
C VAL A 85 5.18 2.61 -26.89
N ARG A 86 3.95 2.34 -26.42
CA ARG A 86 2.76 2.42 -27.29
C ARG A 86 2.29 3.87 -27.37
N PRO A 87 2.31 4.53 -28.55
CA PRO A 87 2.02 5.97 -28.63
C PRO A 87 0.59 6.35 -28.19
N ALA A 88 -0.39 5.48 -28.39
CA ALA A 88 -1.80 5.79 -28.14
C ALA A 88 -2.14 6.05 -26.66
N ASP A 89 -1.36 5.51 -25.72
CA ASP A 89 -1.62 5.63 -24.28
C ASP A 89 -0.37 5.61 -23.41
N HIS A 90 0.79 5.73 -24.06
CA HIS A 90 2.13 5.70 -23.50
C HIS A 90 2.42 4.48 -22.62
N LEU A 91 1.78 3.34 -22.91
CA LEU A 91 2.11 2.09 -22.24
C LEU A 91 3.56 1.70 -22.57
N VAL A 92 4.41 1.69 -21.54
CA VAL A 92 5.78 1.18 -21.61
C VAL A 92 5.76 -0.30 -21.25
N SER A 93 6.26 -1.16 -22.13
CA SER A 93 6.34 -2.60 -21.89
C SER A 93 7.66 -3.18 -22.41
N THR A 94 7.96 -4.40 -21.99
CA THR A 94 9.14 -5.13 -22.46
C THR A 94 8.74 -6.40 -23.19
N LYS A 95 9.60 -6.87 -24.09
CA LYS A 95 9.52 -8.20 -24.72
C LYS A 95 10.72 -9.06 -24.31
N TRP A 96 11.11 -8.93 -23.04
CA TRP A 96 12.29 -9.60 -22.51
C TRP A 96 12.09 -11.11 -22.50
N GLN A 97 13.19 -11.85 -22.69
CA GLN A 97 13.18 -13.29 -22.50
C GLN A 97 13.44 -13.60 -21.01
N PRO A 98 12.81 -14.66 -20.45
CA PRO A 98 13.05 -15.04 -19.07
C PRO A 98 14.50 -15.45 -18.86
N SER A 99 15.09 -15.02 -17.74
CA SER A 99 16.46 -15.37 -17.36
C SER A 99 16.52 -16.66 -16.53
N LEU A 100 15.48 -16.93 -15.74
CA LEU A 100 15.31 -18.17 -14.98
C LEU A 100 13.85 -18.37 -14.55
N THR A 101 13.52 -19.59 -14.14
CA THR A 101 12.30 -19.91 -13.40
C THR A 101 12.65 -20.12 -11.93
N VAL A 102 11.97 -19.42 -11.02
CA VAL A 102 12.20 -19.53 -9.58
C VAL A 102 11.17 -20.48 -8.97
N GLN A 103 11.65 -21.53 -8.32
CA GLN A 103 10.81 -22.48 -7.59
C GLN A 103 10.57 -21.96 -6.17
N THR A 104 9.31 -21.94 -5.74
CA THR A 104 8.89 -21.41 -4.43
C THR A 104 8.47 -22.52 -3.45
N THR A 105 8.81 -23.77 -3.74
CA THR A 105 8.48 -24.91 -2.87
C THR A 105 9.03 -24.69 -1.47
N GLY A 106 8.13 -24.74 -0.47
CA GLY A 106 8.48 -24.52 0.93
C GLY A 106 8.70 -23.05 1.32
N TRP A 107 8.47 -22.09 0.41
CA TRP A 107 8.52 -20.67 0.77
C TRP A 107 7.30 -20.32 1.61
N PRO A 108 7.47 -19.75 2.82
CA PRO A 108 6.34 -19.29 3.62
C PRO A 108 5.61 -18.13 2.93
N ALA A 109 4.29 -17.99 3.15
CA ALA A 109 3.57 -16.81 2.70
C ALA A 109 4.18 -15.52 3.28
N GLY A 110 4.22 -14.43 2.53
CA GLY A 110 4.89 -13.18 2.91
C GLY A 110 5.23 -12.31 1.71
N ALA A 111 5.61 -11.07 1.98
CA ALA A 111 6.26 -10.21 1.00
C ALA A 111 7.75 -10.56 0.85
N TYR A 112 8.26 -10.56 -0.38
CA TYR A 112 9.64 -10.92 -0.70
C TYR A 112 10.34 -9.83 -1.51
N LEU A 113 11.64 -9.69 -1.23
CA LEU A 113 12.58 -8.92 -2.04
C LEU A 113 13.55 -9.89 -2.71
N LEU A 114 13.47 -10.03 -4.03
CA LEU A 114 14.51 -10.68 -4.82
C LEU A 114 15.60 -9.66 -5.10
N LEU A 115 16.74 -9.80 -4.42
CA LEU A 115 17.91 -8.98 -4.61
C LEU A 115 18.76 -9.55 -5.74
N LEU A 116 18.78 -8.85 -6.87
CA LEU A 116 19.70 -9.07 -7.97
C LEU A 116 21.06 -8.48 -7.59
N LYS A 117 22.12 -9.28 -7.71
CA LYS A 117 23.51 -8.83 -7.47
C LYS A 117 24.38 -9.15 -8.67
N ALA A 118 24.84 -8.15 -9.40
CA ALA A 118 25.74 -8.29 -10.53
C ALA A 118 27.21 -8.42 -10.08
N ALA A 119 28.04 -9.02 -10.93
CA ALA A 119 29.47 -9.24 -10.67
C ALA A 119 30.26 -7.95 -10.42
N ASN A 120 29.86 -6.84 -11.03
CA ASN A 120 30.46 -5.52 -10.79
C ASN A 120 29.99 -4.83 -9.48
N GLY A 121 29.19 -5.52 -8.66
CA GLY A 121 28.70 -5.04 -7.37
C GLY A 121 27.39 -4.23 -7.42
N LYS A 122 26.79 -4.05 -8.60
CA LYS A 122 25.49 -3.38 -8.75
C LYS A 122 24.34 -4.27 -8.29
N GLU A 123 23.32 -3.62 -7.71
CA GLU A 123 22.20 -4.27 -7.05
C GLU A 123 20.86 -3.66 -7.45
N LYS A 124 19.81 -4.50 -7.48
CA LYS A 124 18.42 -4.11 -7.74
C LYS A 124 17.45 -5.09 -7.08
N TYR A 125 16.29 -4.64 -6.64
CA TYR A 125 15.21 -5.50 -6.19
C TYR A 125 14.22 -5.87 -7.29
N VAL A 126 13.57 -7.01 -7.11
CA VAL A 126 12.28 -7.35 -7.71
C VAL A 126 11.34 -7.80 -6.58
N PRO A 127 10.23 -7.10 -6.32
CA PRO A 127 9.28 -7.49 -5.28
C PRO A 127 8.36 -8.60 -5.79
N ILE A 128 7.98 -9.53 -4.91
CA ILE A 128 6.91 -10.50 -5.15
C ILE A 128 6.25 -10.88 -3.84
N THR A 129 4.95 -11.21 -3.88
CA THR A 129 4.22 -11.72 -2.72
C THR A 129 4.02 -13.23 -2.86
N VAL A 130 4.47 -14.02 -1.89
CA VAL A 130 3.97 -15.39 -1.76
C VAL A 130 2.66 -15.29 -0.99
N ARG A 131 1.53 -15.38 -1.70
CA ARG A 131 0.20 -15.18 -1.12
C ARG A 131 -0.18 -16.36 -0.23
N SER A 132 -0.96 -16.09 0.81
CA SER A 132 -1.49 -17.13 1.69
C SER A 132 -2.54 -17.98 0.98
N GLU A 133 -2.58 -19.28 1.29
CA GLU A 133 -3.62 -20.19 0.78
C GLU A 133 -5.03 -19.80 1.26
N SER A 134 -5.12 -19.23 2.46
CA SER A 134 -6.37 -18.77 3.04
C SER A 134 -6.12 -17.64 4.04
N SER A 135 -7.02 -16.66 4.05
CA SER A 135 -7.08 -15.59 5.04
C SER A 135 -7.92 -15.94 6.26
N GLN A 136 -8.52 -17.13 6.31
CA GLN A 136 -9.41 -17.54 7.40
C GLN A 136 -8.69 -17.45 8.76
N GLY A 137 -9.33 -16.75 9.70
CA GLY A 137 -8.79 -16.55 11.04
C GLY A 137 -7.56 -15.65 11.11
N ALA A 138 -7.14 -15.04 10.00
CA ALA A 138 -5.94 -14.22 9.91
C ALA A 138 -6.24 -12.73 9.79
N VAL A 139 -5.26 -11.88 10.12
CA VAL A 139 -5.22 -10.49 9.68
C VAL A 139 -4.47 -10.45 8.35
N ALA A 140 -5.16 -10.11 7.26
CA ALA A 140 -4.60 -10.03 5.93
C ALA A 140 -3.87 -8.69 5.72
N ILE A 141 -2.60 -8.75 5.33
CA ILE A 141 -1.82 -7.62 4.84
C ILE A 141 -1.95 -7.62 3.32
N VAL A 142 -2.35 -6.48 2.75
CA VAL A 142 -2.56 -6.33 1.29
C VAL A 142 -1.50 -5.40 0.72
N ASP A 143 -0.56 -5.97 -0.04
CA ASP A 143 0.50 -5.22 -0.72
C ASP A 143 -0.10 -4.42 -1.90
N ALA A 144 0.14 -3.11 -1.94
CA ALA A 144 -0.55 -2.15 -2.81
C ALA A 144 0.03 -2.09 -4.24
N VAL A 145 0.15 -3.25 -4.89
CA VAL A 145 0.90 -3.40 -6.17
C VAL A 145 0.34 -2.55 -7.31
N ASN A 146 -0.95 -2.20 -7.29
CA ASN A 146 -1.54 -1.25 -8.25
C ASN A 146 -0.89 0.13 -8.12
N THR A 147 -0.77 0.62 -6.88
CA THR A 147 -0.13 1.89 -6.55
C THR A 147 1.35 1.87 -6.91
N TYR A 148 2.02 0.72 -6.77
CA TYR A 148 3.42 0.61 -7.19
C TYR A 148 3.56 0.89 -8.68
N GLN A 149 2.71 0.28 -9.52
CA GLN A 149 2.79 0.49 -10.97
C GLN A 149 2.32 1.87 -11.39
N ALA A 150 1.32 2.44 -10.71
CA ALA A 150 0.82 3.78 -11.00
C ALA A 150 1.90 4.85 -10.87
N TYR A 151 2.80 4.69 -9.90
CA TYR A 151 3.94 5.59 -9.64
C TYR A 151 5.27 5.13 -10.25
N ASN A 152 5.31 4.00 -10.94
CA ASN A 152 6.53 3.45 -11.51
C ASN A 152 6.95 4.23 -12.77
N GLN A 153 8.01 5.03 -12.64
CA GLN A 153 8.57 5.85 -13.74
C GLN A 153 9.57 5.09 -14.63
N TRP A 154 9.74 3.78 -14.45
CA TRP A 154 10.67 3.01 -15.28
C TRP A 154 10.26 3.08 -16.76
N GLY A 155 11.24 3.44 -17.61
CA GLY A 155 11.03 3.70 -19.03
C GLY A 155 10.34 5.03 -19.35
N GLY A 156 10.28 5.95 -18.39
CA GLY A 156 9.94 7.36 -18.62
C GLY A 156 8.46 7.71 -18.52
N TYR A 157 7.57 6.76 -18.20
CA TYR A 157 6.14 7.01 -18.06
C TYR A 157 5.52 6.30 -16.84
N SER A 158 4.69 7.05 -16.12
CA SER A 158 3.79 6.60 -15.05
C SER A 158 2.39 7.17 -15.25
N LEU A 159 1.45 6.90 -14.34
CA LEU A 159 0.13 7.55 -14.34
C LEU A 159 0.18 9.01 -13.84
N TYR A 160 1.36 9.57 -13.58
CA TYR A 160 1.54 10.94 -13.13
C TYR A 160 2.43 11.77 -14.04
N SER A 161 3.37 11.16 -14.75
CA SER A 161 4.33 11.91 -15.57
C SER A 161 4.82 11.10 -16.77
N GLY A 162 5.04 11.80 -17.89
CA GLY A 162 5.86 11.31 -18.99
C GLY A 162 7.31 11.81 -18.91
N PRO A 163 8.09 11.69 -20.00
CA PRO A 163 9.53 12.00 -20.02
C PRO A 163 9.88 13.47 -19.75
N ASP A 164 8.95 14.39 -20.00
CA ASP A 164 9.07 15.83 -19.70
C ASP A 164 8.68 16.18 -18.25
N ASN A 165 8.41 15.17 -17.41
CA ASN A 165 7.89 15.32 -16.05
C ASN A 165 6.53 16.04 -15.96
N SER A 166 5.75 16.08 -17.04
CA SER A 166 4.43 16.73 -17.05
C SER A 166 3.29 15.72 -16.88
N PHE A 167 2.21 16.16 -16.23
CA PHE A 167 0.99 15.36 -16.13
C PHE A 167 0.30 15.17 -17.49
N GLY A 168 0.45 16.13 -18.40
CA GLY A 168 -0.16 16.07 -19.74
C GLY A 168 0.41 14.95 -20.62
N SER A 169 1.68 14.58 -20.42
CA SER A 169 2.37 13.53 -21.18
C SER A 169 2.35 12.15 -20.51
N ARG A 170 1.68 12.01 -19.36
CA ARG A 170 1.61 10.75 -18.58
C ARG A 170 1.09 9.57 -19.40
N ALA A 171 1.29 8.36 -18.89
CA ALA A 171 0.60 7.18 -19.40
C ALA A 171 -0.84 7.09 -18.90
N HIS A 172 -1.71 6.51 -19.72
CA HIS A 172 -3.05 6.09 -19.31
C HIS A 172 -3.11 4.60 -18.94
N ARG A 173 -2.03 3.87 -19.21
CA ARG A 173 -1.85 2.46 -18.85
C ARG A 173 -0.43 2.19 -18.38
N VAL A 174 -0.31 1.37 -17.35
CA VAL A 174 0.96 0.86 -16.83
C VAL A 174 0.86 -0.66 -16.71
N THR A 175 1.98 -1.37 -16.75
CA THR A 175 1.96 -2.84 -16.73
C THR A 175 2.95 -3.41 -15.72
N PHE A 176 2.63 -4.58 -15.19
CA PHE A 176 3.55 -5.40 -14.39
C PHE A 176 4.65 -6.07 -15.25
N ASP A 177 4.59 -5.98 -16.59
CA ASP A 177 5.54 -6.59 -17.54
C ASP A 177 6.77 -5.70 -17.82
N ARG A 178 7.21 -5.00 -16.78
CA ARG A 178 8.37 -4.10 -16.81
C ARG A 178 8.99 -3.99 -15.41
N PRO A 179 10.29 -3.68 -15.31
CA PRO A 179 10.92 -3.39 -14.03
C PRO A 179 10.30 -2.21 -13.29
N TYR A 180 10.61 -2.12 -12.00
CA TYR A 180 10.29 -0.96 -11.17
C TYR A 180 11.46 0.04 -11.12
N ASP A 181 11.14 1.32 -10.98
CA ASP A 181 12.12 2.41 -10.87
C ASP A 181 12.95 2.39 -9.56
N GLY A 182 13.92 3.30 -9.49
CA GLY A 182 14.78 3.46 -8.31
C GLY A 182 15.52 2.18 -7.95
N ASN A 183 15.34 1.70 -6.72
CA ASN A 183 15.93 0.44 -6.25
C ASN A 183 15.14 -0.81 -6.69
N GLY A 184 14.02 -0.67 -7.39
CA GLY A 184 13.15 -1.77 -7.83
C GLY A 184 12.03 -2.16 -6.85
N ALA A 185 12.01 -1.61 -5.64
CA ALA A 185 10.98 -1.92 -4.63
C ALA A 185 10.74 -0.75 -3.67
N ARG A 186 10.80 0.50 -4.19
CA ARG A 186 10.75 1.73 -3.39
C ARG A 186 9.54 1.76 -2.45
N THR A 187 8.34 1.53 -3.00
CA THR A 187 7.09 1.61 -2.25
C THR A 187 7.00 0.54 -1.15
N LEU A 188 7.33 -0.72 -1.46
CA LEU A 188 7.38 -1.79 -0.46
C LEU A 188 8.32 -1.42 0.69
N VAL A 189 9.56 -0.98 0.38
CA VAL A 189 10.55 -0.67 1.41
C VAL A 189 10.14 0.53 2.27
N GLN A 190 9.51 1.55 1.69
CA GLN A 190 9.15 2.79 2.38
C GLN A 190 7.81 2.72 3.11
N SER A 191 6.77 2.18 2.45
CA SER A 191 5.37 2.33 2.85
C SER A 191 4.74 1.05 3.39
N GLU A 192 5.47 -0.07 3.44
CA GLU A 192 4.90 -1.38 3.82
C GLU A 192 5.79 -2.17 4.78
N LEU A 193 7.08 -2.29 4.46
CA LEU A 193 8.06 -3.05 5.23
C LEU A 193 8.06 -2.72 6.74
N PRO A 194 7.99 -1.44 7.18
CA PRO A 194 7.92 -1.13 8.61
C PRO A 194 6.68 -1.72 9.30
N LEU A 195 5.52 -1.74 8.62
CA LEU A 195 4.32 -2.37 9.16
C LEU A 195 4.47 -3.89 9.18
N ILE A 196 4.94 -4.51 8.08
CA ILE A 196 5.10 -5.96 7.99
C ILE A 196 6.00 -6.47 9.13
N GLN A 197 7.11 -5.80 9.39
CA GLN A 197 8.02 -6.16 10.49
C GLN A 197 7.37 -6.04 11.86
N LEU A 198 6.55 -5.01 12.09
CA LEU A 198 5.85 -4.83 13.35
C LEU A 198 4.71 -5.84 13.53
N ALA A 199 3.94 -6.10 12.46
CA ALA A 199 2.85 -7.07 12.44
C ALA A 199 3.38 -8.47 12.75
N GLU A 200 4.49 -8.87 12.13
CA GLU A 200 5.13 -10.18 12.34
C GLU A 200 5.65 -10.37 13.77
N ARG A 201 5.95 -9.27 14.48
CA ARG A 201 6.32 -9.27 15.89
C ARG A 201 5.13 -9.53 16.82
N SER A 202 3.90 -9.24 16.39
CA SER A 202 2.71 -9.36 17.24
C SER A 202 2.34 -10.80 17.63
N GLY A 203 2.80 -11.79 16.84
CA GLY A 203 2.47 -13.20 17.05
C GLY A 203 1.09 -13.61 16.53
N VAL A 204 0.28 -12.68 16.02
CA VAL A 204 -1.02 -13.03 15.41
C VAL A 204 -0.83 -13.82 14.11
N ARG A 205 -1.87 -14.55 13.70
CA ARG A 205 -1.90 -15.19 12.38
C ARG A 205 -2.06 -14.11 11.31
N LEU A 206 -1.04 -13.94 10.47
CA LEU A 206 -1.08 -13.05 9.31
C LEU A 206 -1.37 -13.83 8.04
N ALA A 207 -2.04 -13.17 7.10
CA ALA A 207 -2.13 -13.59 5.71
C ALA A 207 -1.55 -12.49 4.81
N TYR A 208 -1.05 -12.87 3.63
CA TYR A 208 -0.48 -11.94 2.66
C TYR A 208 -1.21 -12.07 1.34
N LEU A 209 -1.60 -10.94 0.77
CA LEU A 209 -2.29 -10.81 -0.50
C LEU A 209 -1.76 -9.57 -1.22
N THR A 210 -2.04 -9.45 -2.51
CA THR A 210 -1.85 -8.21 -3.28
C THR A 210 -3.19 -7.61 -3.66
N SER A 211 -3.19 -6.34 -4.12
CA SER A 211 -4.39 -5.73 -4.74
C SER A 211 -5.00 -6.61 -5.85
N VAL A 212 -4.17 -7.30 -6.63
CA VAL A 212 -4.62 -8.20 -7.71
C VAL A 212 -5.31 -9.44 -7.14
N ASP A 213 -4.78 -10.03 -6.07
CA ASP A 213 -5.40 -11.20 -5.42
C ASP A 213 -6.80 -10.86 -4.89
N VAL A 214 -6.95 -9.73 -4.22
CA VAL A 214 -8.23 -9.27 -3.66
C VAL A 214 -9.26 -8.99 -4.77
N ALA A 215 -8.80 -8.49 -5.92
CA ALA A 215 -9.67 -8.19 -7.06
C ALA A 215 -10.13 -9.44 -7.83
N THR A 216 -9.27 -10.46 -7.93
CA THR A 216 -9.46 -11.59 -8.87
C THR A 216 -9.93 -12.87 -8.18
N ASP A 217 -9.68 -13.02 -6.87
CA ASP A 217 -10.18 -14.13 -6.07
C ASP A 217 -11.28 -13.64 -5.12
N PRO A 218 -12.57 -13.92 -5.41
CA PRO A 218 -13.68 -13.48 -4.58
C PRO A 218 -13.69 -14.10 -3.18
N THR A 219 -12.85 -15.11 -2.94
CA THR A 219 -12.69 -15.77 -1.65
C THR A 219 -11.49 -15.27 -0.85
N ALA A 220 -10.63 -14.41 -1.42
CA ALA A 220 -9.36 -13.98 -0.83
C ALA A 220 -9.47 -13.48 0.62
N LEU A 221 -10.56 -12.80 0.97
CA LEU A 221 -10.82 -12.25 2.31
C LEU A 221 -11.85 -13.05 3.12
N THR A 222 -12.32 -14.20 2.62
CA THR A 222 -13.34 -15.00 3.31
C THR A 222 -12.84 -15.48 4.67
N GLY A 223 -13.58 -15.14 5.72
CA GLY A 223 -13.25 -15.50 7.10
C GLY A 223 -12.04 -14.77 7.69
N ALA A 224 -11.51 -13.74 7.01
CA ALA A 224 -10.46 -12.90 7.56
C ALA A 224 -10.94 -12.17 8.81
N ARG A 225 -10.07 -12.09 9.81
CA ARG A 225 -10.30 -11.35 11.06
C ARG A 225 -10.07 -9.85 10.89
N GLY A 226 -9.15 -9.48 9.99
CA GLY A 226 -8.97 -8.11 9.56
C GLY A 226 -8.27 -8.01 8.22
N MET A 227 -8.35 -6.85 7.57
CA MET A 227 -7.58 -6.47 6.40
C MET A 227 -6.86 -5.16 6.69
N VAL A 228 -5.57 -5.09 6.36
CA VAL A 228 -4.75 -3.90 6.54
C VAL A 228 -4.33 -3.37 5.17
N SER A 229 -4.82 -2.17 4.87
CA SER A 229 -4.32 -1.29 3.82
C SER A 229 -3.12 -0.51 4.35
N LEU A 230 -2.04 -0.51 3.58
CA LEU A 230 -0.71 -0.05 3.99
C LEU A 230 -0.55 1.48 3.85
N GLY A 231 0.69 1.98 3.88
CA GLY A 231 0.95 3.42 4.01
C GLY A 231 0.47 4.29 2.84
N HIS A 232 0.26 3.72 1.64
CA HIS A 232 -0.32 4.42 0.49
C HIS A 232 -0.94 3.43 -0.51
N ASP A 233 -2.27 3.30 -0.49
CA ASP A 233 -3.03 2.35 -1.33
C ASP A 233 -4.10 3.08 -2.17
N GLU A 234 -3.63 3.90 -3.11
CA GLU A 234 -4.43 4.89 -3.84
C GLU A 234 -5.30 4.27 -4.97
N TYR A 235 -4.86 3.16 -5.59
CA TYR A 235 -5.43 2.66 -6.85
C TYR A 235 -6.22 1.35 -6.69
N TRP A 236 -7.55 1.45 -6.74
CA TRP A 236 -8.45 0.33 -6.49
C TRP A 236 -9.33 0.00 -7.70
N THR A 237 -9.53 -1.28 -7.96
CA THR A 237 -10.52 -1.74 -8.95
C THR A 237 -11.91 -1.87 -8.34
N VAL A 238 -12.95 -1.91 -9.18
CA VAL A 238 -14.32 -2.18 -8.71
C VAL A 238 -14.43 -3.53 -7.98
N PRO A 239 -13.94 -4.66 -8.53
CA PRO A 239 -13.95 -5.93 -7.83
C PRO A 239 -13.21 -5.91 -6.49
N MET A 240 -12.05 -5.26 -6.43
CA MET A 240 -11.27 -5.14 -5.18
C MET A 240 -12.09 -4.44 -4.09
N ARG A 241 -12.70 -3.30 -4.40
CA ARG A 241 -13.51 -2.57 -3.43
C ARG A 241 -14.74 -3.36 -3.00
N ASP A 242 -15.39 -4.05 -3.92
CA ASP A 242 -16.56 -4.86 -3.63
C ASP A 242 -16.22 -6.05 -2.72
N ALA A 243 -15.08 -6.72 -2.97
CA ALA A 243 -14.58 -7.79 -2.12
C ALA A 243 -14.28 -7.31 -0.69
N VAL A 244 -13.62 -6.15 -0.54
CA VAL A 244 -13.32 -5.56 0.78
C VAL A 244 -14.59 -5.12 1.51
N THR A 245 -15.53 -4.49 0.80
CA THR A 245 -16.82 -4.08 1.36
C THR A 245 -17.62 -5.28 1.84
N LYS A 246 -17.68 -6.34 1.02
CA LYS A 246 -18.33 -7.61 1.37
C LYS A 246 -17.68 -8.26 2.59
N ALA A 247 -16.35 -8.25 2.68
CA ALA A 247 -15.64 -8.80 3.84
C ALA A 247 -15.97 -8.02 5.12
N ARG A 248 -16.00 -6.68 5.07
CA ARG A 248 -16.45 -5.83 6.19
C ARG A 248 -17.86 -6.19 6.63
N ASP A 249 -18.77 -6.29 5.67
CA ASP A 249 -20.17 -6.59 5.93
C ASP A 249 -20.38 -8.05 6.40
N ALA A 250 -19.36 -8.91 6.28
CA ALA A 250 -19.29 -10.26 6.84
C ALA A 250 -18.51 -10.36 8.17
N GLY A 251 -17.99 -9.25 8.71
CA GLY A 251 -17.35 -9.20 10.03
C GLY A 251 -15.82 -9.06 10.00
N THR A 252 -15.19 -8.90 8.85
CA THR A 252 -13.76 -8.59 8.74
C THR A 252 -13.49 -7.13 9.10
N ASN A 253 -12.62 -6.88 10.08
CA ASN A 253 -12.21 -5.51 10.41
C ASN A 253 -11.38 -4.89 9.27
N LEU A 254 -11.44 -3.58 9.09
CA LEU A 254 -10.59 -2.87 8.12
C LEU A 254 -9.68 -1.87 8.84
N ALA A 255 -8.43 -1.81 8.41
CA ALA A 255 -7.45 -0.84 8.88
C ALA A 255 -6.81 -0.13 7.69
N PHE A 256 -6.97 1.19 7.62
CA PHE A 256 -6.27 2.05 6.67
C PHE A 256 -5.17 2.80 7.42
N LEU A 257 -3.92 2.38 7.23
CA LEU A 257 -2.77 2.92 7.96
C LEU A 257 -1.96 3.92 7.12
N GLY A 258 -2.67 4.60 6.21
CA GLY A 258 -2.14 5.59 5.29
C GLY A 258 -3.10 6.77 5.17
N ALA A 259 -3.01 7.45 4.03
CA ALA A 259 -4.00 8.42 3.55
C ALA A 259 -4.17 8.20 2.04
N ASN A 260 -5.11 8.92 1.43
CA ASN A 260 -5.40 8.85 -0.01
C ASN A 260 -5.75 7.42 -0.47
N ALA A 261 -6.28 6.60 0.43
CA ALA A 261 -6.70 5.25 0.10
C ALA A 261 -7.99 5.27 -0.73
N VAL A 262 -8.11 4.35 -1.69
CA VAL A 262 -9.33 4.22 -2.52
C VAL A 262 -9.65 5.52 -3.30
N TYR A 263 -8.64 6.29 -3.71
CA TYR A 263 -8.86 7.57 -4.38
C TYR A 263 -9.10 7.42 -5.89
N TRP A 264 -8.26 6.63 -6.58
CA TRP A 264 -8.42 6.36 -8.01
C TRP A 264 -9.08 5.01 -8.27
N ARG A 265 -10.11 5.04 -9.10
CA ARG A 265 -10.69 3.85 -9.72
C ARG A 265 -9.87 3.45 -10.93
N VAL A 266 -9.37 2.22 -10.90
CA VAL A 266 -8.63 1.58 -12.01
C VAL A 266 -9.33 0.31 -12.49
N ARG A 267 -8.88 -0.23 -13.61
CA ARG A 267 -9.28 -1.56 -14.09
C ARG A 267 -8.07 -2.33 -14.59
N TYR A 268 -8.23 -3.64 -14.72
CA TYR A 268 -7.23 -4.50 -15.34
C TYR A 268 -7.53 -4.78 -16.81
N GLU A 269 -6.46 -4.95 -17.58
CA GLU A 269 -6.46 -5.46 -18.94
C GLU A 269 -5.38 -6.57 -19.07
N PRO A 270 -5.56 -7.52 -20.01
CA PRO A 270 -4.61 -8.59 -20.22
C PRO A 270 -3.33 -8.12 -20.91
N SER A 271 -2.27 -8.90 -20.73
CA SER A 271 -1.06 -8.88 -21.56
C SER A 271 -0.73 -10.29 -22.02
N ALA A 272 0.38 -10.45 -22.76
CA ALA A 272 0.91 -11.75 -23.13
C ALA A 272 1.34 -12.61 -21.92
N LEU A 273 1.51 -12.02 -20.73
CA LEU A 273 1.92 -12.71 -19.50
C LEU A 273 0.75 -13.06 -18.57
N GLY A 274 -0.48 -12.62 -18.85
CA GLY A 274 -1.66 -12.98 -18.05
C GLY A 274 -2.81 -11.98 -18.14
N ALA A 275 -3.94 -12.31 -17.50
CA ALA A 275 -5.21 -11.57 -17.62
C ALA A 275 -5.21 -10.20 -16.91
N ASP A 276 -4.47 -10.06 -15.81
CA ASP A 276 -4.50 -8.87 -14.93
C ASP A 276 -3.14 -8.17 -14.88
N ARG A 277 -2.50 -8.02 -16.05
CA ARG A 277 -1.11 -7.57 -16.17
C ARG A 277 -0.96 -6.09 -16.51
N VAL A 278 -2.04 -5.43 -16.90
CA VAL A 278 -2.07 -3.99 -17.24
C VAL A 278 -3.04 -3.29 -16.30
N VAL A 279 -2.60 -2.23 -15.63
CA VAL A 279 -3.43 -1.32 -14.83
C VAL A 279 -3.78 -0.10 -15.69
N VAL A 280 -5.06 0.11 -15.91
CA VAL A 280 -5.60 1.22 -16.72
C VAL A 280 -6.12 2.31 -15.80
N GLY A 281 -5.70 3.55 -16.04
CA GLY A 281 -6.12 4.72 -15.28
C GLY A 281 -5.95 5.99 -16.10
N TYR A 282 -7.06 6.51 -16.65
CA TYR A 282 -7.05 7.74 -17.44
C TYR A 282 -6.97 8.99 -16.56
N LYS A 283 -7.46 8.92 -15.32
CA LYS A 283 -7.56 10.05 -14.37
C LYS A 283 -8.42 11.21 -14.89
N ASP A 284 -9.17 10.95 -15.95
CA ASP A 284 -10.16 11.80 -16.59
C ASP A 284 -11.21 10.87 -17.21
N ALA A 285 -12.44 10.93 -16.69
CA ALA A 285 -13.53 10.07 -17.14
C ALA A 285 -13.94 10.31 -18.60
N SER A 286 -13.71 11.52 -19.12
CA SER A 286 -14.09 11.89 -20.50
C SER A 286 -13.14 11.28 -21.54
N ALA A 287 -11.89 11.06 -21.16
CA ALA A 287 -10.85 10.46 -21.99
C ALA A 287 -10.91 8.92 -22.01
N ASP A 288 -11.62 8.29 -21.07
CA ASP A 288 -11.71 6.84 -20.96
C ASP A 288 -12.67 6.24 -22.01
N PRO A 289 -12.23 5.29 -22.86
CA PRO A 289 -13.11 4.62 -23.82
C PRO A 289 -14.29 3.87 -23.19
N VAL A 290 -14.16 3.43 -21.94
CA VAL A 290 -15.22 2.72 -21.19
C VAL A 290 -16.23 3.68 -20.56
N LYS A 291 -16.07 5.01 -20.74
CA LYS A 291 -16.90 6.08 -20.15
C LYS A 291 -18.37 5.75 -19.92
N ASN A 292 -18.95 6.32 -18.85
CA ASN A 292 -20.34 6.11 -18.41
C ASN A 292 -20.66 4.69 -17.92
N ARG A 293 -19.65 3.97 -17.39
CA ARG A 293 -19.80 2.64 -16.79
C ARG A 293 -19.21 2.62 -15.38
N PRO A 294 -19.61 1.68 -14.50
CA PRO A 294 -19.00 1.53 -13.18
C PRO A 294 -17.47 1.44 -13.20
N GLU A 295 -16.90 0.84 -14.24
CA GLU A 295 -15.46 0.61 -14.43
C GLU A 295 -14.72 1.78 -15.11
N THR A 296 -15.42 2.88 -15.43
CA THR A 296 -14.78 4.10 -15.92
C THR A 296 -13.73 4.57 -14.91
N THR A 297 -12.50 4.77 -15.37
CA THR A 297 -11.38 5.16 -14.52
C THR A 297 -11.48 6.65 -14.21
N ALA A 298 -11.58 6.96 -12.93
CA ALA A 298 -11.83 8.31 -12.42
C ALA A 298 -11.53 8.32 -10.92
N LYS A 299 -11.70 9.47 -10.26
CA LYS A 299 -11.76 9.47 -8.79
C LYS A 299 -12.97 8.67 -8.33
N TRP A 300 -12.85 7.94 -7.23
CA TRP A 300 -13.95 7.15 -6.70
C TRP A 300 -15.18 7.98 -6.33
N ARG A 301 -14.97 9.22 -5.87
CA ARG A 301 -16.02 10.20 -5.55
C ARG A 301 -16.70 10.87 -6.74
N SER A 302 -16.24 10.62 -7.96
CA SER A 302 -16.72 11.31 -9.16
C SER A 302 -17.65 10.41 -9.99
N LYS A 303 -18.50 11.06 -10.78
CA LYS A 303 -19.19 10.45 -11.94
C LYS A 303 -18.25 9.61 -12.81
N PRO A 304 -18.76 8.59 -13.51
CA PRO A 304 -20.19 8.28 -13.72
C PRO A 304 -20.85 7.42 -12.65
N ASN A 305 -20.08 6.85 -11.72
CA ASN A 305 -20.62 6.02 -10.63
C ASN A 305 -19.97 6.44 -9.32
N PRO A 306 -20.39 7.56 -8.71
CA PRO A 306 -19.75 8.11 -7.52
C PRO A 306 -19.96 7.17 -6.32
N ARG A 307 -18.86 6.65 -5.79
CA ARG A 307 -18.79 5.91 -4.54
C ARG A 307 -17.64 6.55 -3.74
N PRO A 308 -17.87 7.66 -3.03
CA PRO A 308 -16.79 8.37 -2.35
C PRO A 308 -16.10 7.50 -1.29
N GLU A 309 -14.85 7.82 -0.99
CA GLU A 309 -13.92 7.07 -0.15
C GLU A 309 -14.48 6.92 1.27
N ASN A 310 -15.09 7.98 1.80
CA ASN A 310 -15.69 8.06 3.13
C ASN A 310 -16.73 6.97 3.42
N SER A 311 -17.42 6.45 2.40
CA SER A 311 -18.36 5.33 2.56
C SER A 311 -17.71 3.99 2.92
N LEU A 312 -16.38 3.91 2.79
CA LEU A 312 -15.59 2.75 3.20
C LEU A 312 -14.53 3.12 4.25
N THR A 313 -13.77 4.20 4.05
CA THR A 313 -12.67 4.58 4.96
C THR A 313 -13.15 5.43 6.14
N GLY A 314 -14.31 6.08 6.01
CA GLY A 314 -14.82 7.07 6.97
C GLY A 314 -14.38 8.51 6.66
N MET A 315 -13.41 8.71 5.76
CA MET A 315 -12.83 10.02 5.45
C MET A 315 -12.67 10.24 3.95
N LEU A 316 -12.42 11.49 3.56
CA LEU A 316 -12.05 11.87 2.20
C LEU A 316 -10.58 12.30 2.18
N TYR A 317 -9.89 12.02 1.07
CA TYR A 317 -8.60 12.66 0.80
C TYR A 317 -8.75 14.17 0.87
N GLU A 318 -7.88 14.79 1.67
CA GLU A 318 -7.91 16.22 1.92
C GLU A 318 -6.79 16.94 1.17
N CYS A 319 -5.52 16.59 1.42
CA CYS A 319 -4.45 17.38 0.83
C CYS A 319 -3.06 16.74 0.74
N PHE A 320 -2.25 17.37 -0.11
CA PHE A 320 -0.81 17.21 -0.26
C PHE A 320 -0.16 18.55 -0.68
N PRO A 321 1.09 18.87 -0.29
CA PRO A 321 1.89 18.23 0.74
C PRO A 321 1.49 18.73 2.13
N ALA A 322 1.05 17.82 2.99
CA ALA A 322 0.62 18.06 4.35
C ALA A 322 1.76 17.92 5.35
N VAL A 323 1.79 18.83 6.33
CA VAL A 323 2.68 18.75 7.50
C VAL A 323 1.90 19.10 8.76
N GLY A 324 1.98 18.24 9.77
CA GLY A 324 1.40 18.49 11.09
C GLY A 324 1.83 17.48 12.14
N SER A 325 1.17 17.57 13.29
CA SER A 325 1.32 16.63 14.41
C SER A 325 0.05 15.84 14.58
N PHE A 326 0.16 14.52 14.77
CA PHE A 326 -0.99 13.72 15.18
C PHE A 326 -1.42 14.19 16.56
N THR A 327 -2.65 14.71 16.66
CA THR A 327 -3.16 15.36 17.87
C THR A 327 -4.33 14.55 18.43
N VAL A 328 -4.11 13.91 19.57
CA VAL A 328 -5.09 13.04 20.22
C VAL A 328 -6.30 13.85 20.66
N ARG A 329 -7.49 13.44 20.21
CA ARG A 329 -8.76 14.05 20.60
C ARG A 329 -9.45 13.22 21.68
N ASP A 330 -9.58 11.92 21.46
CA ASP A 330 -10.19 10.99 22.40
C ASP A 330 -9.12 10.07 23.01
N PRO A 331 -8.57 10.39 24.20
CA PRO A 331 -7.56 9.55 24.84
C PRO A 331 -8.12 8.22 25.36
N ALA A 332 -9.44 8.08 25.53
CA ALA A 332 -10.09 6.85 25.98
C ALA A 332 -10.28 5.83 24.85
N PHE A 333 -9.97 6.20 23.61
CA PHE A 333 -10.03 5.29 22.48
C PHE A 333 -9.18 4.04 22.72
N PHE A 334 -9.78 2.86 22.55
CA PHE A 334 -9.22 1.58 23.00
C PHE A 334 -7.83 1.27 22.41
N LEU A 335 -7.53 1.73 21.19
CA LEU A 335 -6.22 1.52 20.58
C LEU A 335 -5.10 2.34 21.24
N TYR A 336 -5.43 3.38 22.00
CA TYR A 336 -4.45 4.18 22.74
C TYR A 336 -4.07 3.57 24.10
N ALA A 337 -4.65 2.44 24.48
CA ALA A 337 -4.32 1.73 25.71
C ALA A 337 -2.81 1.45 25.82
N GLY A 338 -2.21 1.86 26.94
CA GLY A 338 -0.78 1.69 27.22
C GLY A 338 0.16 2.60 26.42
N THR A 339 -0.36 3.65 25.77
CA THR A 339 0.47 4.67 25.11
C THR A 339 0.85 5.84 26.03
N GLY A 340 0.09 6.05 27.12
CA GLY A 340 0.19 7.24 27.97
C GLY A 340 -0.36 8.52 27.32
N ALA A 341 -1.05 8.42 26.20
CA ALA A 341 -1.66 9.56 25.55
C ALA A 341 -2.78 10.18 26.40
N VAL A 342 -2.74 11.50 26.53
CA VAL A 342 -3.83 12.33 27.08
C VAL A 342 -4.41 13.21 25.97
N GLN A 343 -5.60 13.77 26.19
CA GLN A 343 -6.22 14.72 25.26
C GLN A 343 -5.24 15.86 24.94
N GLY A 344 -5.09 16.17 23.65
CA GLY A 344 -4.15 17.17 23.16
C GLY A 344 -2.70 16.70 23.05
N SER A 345 -2.39 15.43 23.35
CA SER A 345 -1.06 14.86 23.07
C SER A 345 -0.72 15.01 21.59
N LYS A 346 0.45 15.60 21.31
CA LYS A 346 0.95 15.83 19.94
C LYS A 346 2.13 14.93 19.65
N TYR A 347 2.12 14.35 18.45
CA TYR A 347 3.21 13.55 17.92
C TYR A 347 3.64 14.14 16.56
N PRO A 348 4.65 15.03 16.55
CA PRO A 348 5.10 15.70 15.33
C PRO A 348 5.49 14.72 14.23
N GLY A 349 5.16 15.06 12.99
CA GLY A 349 5.54 14.28 11.83
C GLY A 349 4.69 13.04 11.56
N LEU A 350 3.89 12.57 12.53
CA LEU A 350 2.99 11.43 12.32
C LEU A 350 1.83 11.76 11.37
N THR A 351 1.53 13.05 11.14
CA THR A 351 0.50 13.53 10.21
C THR A 351 1.17 14.22 9.03
N ALA A 352 1.35 13.47 7.94
CA ALA A 352 2.03 13.86 6.69
C ALA A 352 1.93 12.67 5.71
N THR A 353 2.52 12.69 4.51
CA THR A 353 2.66 13.83 3.60
C THR A 353 1.36 14.06 2.82
N GLU A 354 0.52 13.03 2.75
CA GLU A 354 -0.86 13.10 2.32
C GLU A 354 -1.73 12.83 3.53
N VAL A 355 -2.88 13.49 3.61
CA VAL A 355 -3.81 13.37 4.74
C VAL A 355 -5.25 13.29 4.28
N ASP A 356 -6.05 12.61 5.10
CA ASP A 356 -7.50 12.49 4.94
C ASP A 356 -8.22 13.22 6.08
N ARG A 357 -9.45 13.65 5.81
CA ARG A 357 -10.29 14.42 6.73
C ARG A 357 -11.72 13.90 6.76
N ALA A 358 -12.34 13.93 7.94
CA ALA A 358 -13.74 13.60 8.11
C ALA A 358 -14.65 14.77 7.73
N TYR A 359 -15.72 14.47 6.99
CA TYR A 359 -16.71 15.46 6.55
C TYR A 359 -18.14 15.01 6.87
N PRO A 360 -19.03 15.90 7.33
CA PRO A 360 -20.44 15.59 7.54
C PRO A 360 -21.21 15.64 6.22
N VAL A 361 -20.89 14.73 5.30
CA VAL A 361 -21.46 14.62 3.95
C VAL A 361 -22.05 13.22 3.72
N ALA A 362 -22.81 13.05 2.64
CA ALA A 362 -23.36 11.75 2.27
C ALA A 362 -22.28 10.67 2.16
N GLY A 363 -22.61 9.47 2.64
CA GLY A 363 -21.68 8.34 2.71
C GLY A 363 -20.86 8.26 4.00
N THR A 364 -20.72 9.35 4.76
CA THR A 364 -20.01 9.31 6.04
C THR A 364 -20.80 8.47 7.06
N PRO A 365 -20.18 7.47 7.73
CA PRO A 365 -20.87 6.66 8.72
C PRO A 365 -21.47 7.50 9.85
N ALA A 366 -22.73 7.27 10.20
CA ALA A 366 -23.41 8.05 11.25
C ALA A 366 -22.78 7.89 12.64
N ASN A 367 -22.11 6.75 12.90
CA ASN A 367 -21.38 6.47 14.13
C ASN A 367 -19.87 6.73 14.02
N LEU A 368 -19.41 7.57 13.07
CA LEU A 368 -18.00 7.90 12.91
C LEU A 368 -17.46 8.66 14.14
N GLN A 369 -16.54 8.01 14.84
CA GLN A 369 -15.79 8.56 15.97
C GLN A 369 -14.50 9.18 15.47
N VAL A 370 -14.20 10.42 15.85
CA VAL A 370 -12.97 11.13 15.48
C VAL A 370 -11.98 11.08 16.64
N VAL A 371 -11.05 10.13 16.60
CA VAL A 371 -10.15 9.82 17.73
C VAL A 371 -8.90 10.69 17.76
N ALA A 372 -8.56 11.33 16.63
CA ALA A 372 -7.57 12.39 16.54
C ALA A 372 -8.06 13.47 15.58
N HIS A 373 -7.75 14.73 15.89
CA HIS A 373 -8.10 15.90 15.08
C HIS A 373 -6.89 16.82 15.04
N SER A 374 -6.20 16.83 13.91
CA SER A 374 -4.83 17.34 13.78
C SER A 374 -4.82 18.55 12.86
N PRO A 375 -4.50 19.76 13.36
CA PRO A 375 -4.24 20.91 12.49
C PRO A 375 -3.07 20.60 11.56
N VAL A 376 -3.24 20.88 10.26
CA VAL A 376 -2.22 20.66 9.24
C VAL A 376 -2.08 21.88 8.34
N SER A 377 -0.84 22.09 7.87
CA SER A 377 -0.57 22.99 6.76
C SER A 377 -0.42 22.16 5.49
N CYS A 378 -1.14 22.54 4.44
CA CYS A 378 -0.99 21.91 3.12
C CYS A 378 -0.36 22.93 2.16
N GLY A 379 0.88 22.68 1.76
CA GLY A 379 1.66 23.68 1.03
C GLY A 379 1.75 25.03 1.78
N PRO A 380 1.96 26.15 1.07
CA PRO A 380 2.25 27.43 1.71
C PRO A 380 1.03 28.06 2.39
N SER A 381 -0.15 27.96 1.78
CA SER A 381 -1.32 28.79 2.14
C SER A 381 -2.50 28.03 2.73
N ILE A 382 -2.64 26.73 2.49
CA ILE A 382 -3.82 26.00 2.97
C ILE A 382 -3.60 25.59 4.43
N ARG A 383 -4.60 25.87 5.26
CA ARG A 383 -4.69 25.45 6.66
C ARG A 383 -5.98 24.67 6.83
N THR A 384 -5.85 23.42 7.23
CA THR A 384 -6.98 22.50 7.36
C THR A 384 -6.67 21.48 8.46
N PHE A 385 -7.37 20.34 8.46
CA PHE A 385 -7.21 19.28 9.44
C PHE A 385 -6.99 17.94 8.75
N SER A 386 -6.34 17.06 9.49
CA SER A 386 -6.30 15.61 9.26
C SER A 386 -6.93 14.93 10.45
N ASP A 387 -7.73 13.91 10.21
CA ASP A 387 -8.41 13.16 11.25
C ASP A 387 -7.92 11.71 11.30
N ALA A 388 -8.01 11.09 12.47
CA ALA A 388 -8.02 9.63 12.58
C ALA A 388 -9.38 9.20 13.09
N THR A 389 -9.98 8.18 12.47
CA THR A 389 -11.39 7.86 12.69
C THR A 389 -11.63 6.37 12.90
N TYR A 390 -12.74 6.07 13.57
CA TYR A 390 -13.21 4.72 13.80
C TYR A 390 -14.73 4.65 13.65
N TYR A 391 -15.24 3.64 12.93
CA TYR A 391 -16.67 3.34 12.89
C TYR A 391 -16.90 1.83 12.93
N THR A 392 -18.15 1.43 13.19
CA THR A 392 -18.54 0.01 13.24
C THR A 392 -19.79 -0.25 12.42
N VAL A 393 -19.92 -1.44 11.85
CA VAL A 393 -21.06 -1.85 11.01
C VAL A 393 -21.87 -3.00 11.65
N PRO A 394 -23.09 -3.31 11.18
CA PRO A 394 -23.96 -4.33 11.81
C PRO A 394 -23.34 -5.73 11.97
N SER A 395 -22.38 -6.12 11.12
CA SER A 395 -21.64 -7.38 11.24
C SER A 395 -20.76 -7.47 12.51
N GLY A 396 -20.53 -6.32 13.15
CA GLY A 396 -19.60 -6.12 14.25
C GLY A 396 -18.18 -5.74 13.80
N ALA A 397 -17.90 -5.69 12.49
CA ALA A 397 -16.60 -5.22 12.01
C ALA A 397 -16.38 -3.75 12.41
N GLY A 398 -15.16 -3.46 12.87
CA GLY A 398 -14.67 -2.09 13.03
C GLY A 398 -13.79 -1.67 11.86
N VAL A 399 -13.88 -0.40 11.50
CA VAL A 399 -13.03 0.22 10.49
C VAL A 399 -12.28 1.37 11.14
N PHE A 400 -10.95 1.30 11.12
CA PHE A 400 -10.06 2.34 11.64
C PHE A 400 -9.21 2.91 10.51
N ASP A 401 -9.12 4.23 10.46
CA ASP A 401 -8.28 4.94 9.49
C ASP A 401 -7.44 6.00 10.21
N THR A 402 -6.12 5.98 9.96
CA THR A 402 -5.16 6.93 10.54
C THR A 402 -5.16 8.30 9.86
N GLY A 403 -5.65 8.37 8.61
CA GLY A 403 -5.71 9.58 7.80
C GLY A 403 -4.35 10.23 7.51
N SER A 404 -3.26 9.47 7.56
CA SER A 404 -1.89 9.96 7.36
C SER A 404 -1.01 8.95 6.64
N MET A 405 -0.50 9.32 5.46
CA MET A 405 0.44 8.51 4.67
C MET A 405 1.74 8.20 5.41
N ASN A 406 2.18 9.07 6.32
CA ASN A 406 3.43 8.94 7.05
C ASN A 406 3.32 8.06 8.30
N TRP A 407 2.12 7.52 8.60
CA TRP A 407 1.94 6.60 9.71
C TRP A 407 2.82 5.35 9.57
N VAL A 408 2.74 4.60 8.47
CA VAL A 408 3.59 3.40 8.27
C VAL A 408 5.09 3.74 8.18
N PRO A 409 5.54 4.71 7.37
CA PRO A 409 6.96 5.10 7.34
C PRO A 409 7.52 5.45 8.72
N SER A 410 6.74 6.10 9.59
CA SER A 410 7.16 6.46 10.96
C SER A 410 7.49 5.24 11.83
N LEU A 411 6.91 4.07 11.55
CA LEU A 411 7.15 2.84 12.33
C LEU A 411 8.59 2.37 12.23
N ARG A 412 9.36 2.82 11.23
CA ARG A 412 10.77 2.50 11.05
C ARG A 412 11.63 3.03 12.21
N GLY A 413 11.33 4.23 12.70
CA GLY A 413 12.11 4.90 13.73
C GLY A 413 12.12 6.42 13.58
N PRO A 414 12.80 7.14 14.49
CA PRO A 414 12.88 8.59 14.44
C PRO A 414 13.48 9.08 13.11
N ASN A 415 12.96 10.20 12.61
CA ASN A 415 13.40 10.82 11.37
C ASN A 415 13.28 12.34 11.46
N SER A 416 14.41 13.03 11.56
CA SER A 416 14.46 14.49 11.68
C SER A 416 13.90 15.22 10.45
N LYS A 417 13.99 14.62 9.24
CA LYS A 417 13.46 15.22 8.00
C LYS A 417 11.94 15.32 8.01
N THR A 418 11.27 14.42 8.73
CA THR A 418 9.81 14.42 8.88
C THR A 418 9.39 14.83 10.29
N SER A 419 10.31 15.30 11.13
CA SER A 419 10.07 15.64 12.54
C SER A 419 9.53 14.50 13.41
N VAL A 420 9.62 13.25 12.97
CA VAL A 420 9.17 12.09 13.74
C VAL A 420 10.19 11.79 14.84
N ASP A 421 9.77 11.84 16.09
CA ASP A 421 10.61 11.56 17.26
C ASP A 421 10.36 10.16 17.85
N ALA A 422 11.13 9.79 18.89
CA ALA A 422 11.01 8.49 19.54
C ALA A 422 9.64 8.27 20.22
N ARG A 423 9.01 9.34 20.72
CA ARG A 423 7.69 9.29 21.36
C ARG A 423 6.61 9.01 20.32
N GLY A 424 6.68 9.65 19.14
CA GLY A 424 5.81 9.39 18.00
C GLY A 424 5.93 7.97 17.49
N VAL A 425 7.16 7.47 17.34
CA VAL A 425 7.42 6.07 16.95
C VAL A 425 6.82 5.09 17.96
N ALA A 426 7.04 5.31 19.26
CA ALA A 426 6.52 4.45 20.32
C ALA A 426 4.98 4.44 20.32
N PHE A 427 4.35 5.61 20.18
CA PHE A 427 2.91 5.76 20.06
C PHE A 427 2.37 4.99 18.85
N ALA A 428 2.87 5.28 17.65
CA ALA A 428 2.40 4.65 16.41
C ALA A 428 2.57 3.13 16.43
N ARG A 429 3.71 2.62 16.94
CA ARG A 429 3.95 1.19 17.10
C ARG A 429 2.97 0.54 18.08
N LYS A 430 2.71 1.17 19.23
CA LYS A 430 1.79 0.63 20.24
C LYS A 430 0.35 0.59 19.74
N VAL A 431 -0.12 1.68 19.11
CA VAL A 431 -1.45 1.76 18.48
C VAL A 431 -1.61 0.68 17.40
N THR A 432 -0.63 0.55 16.52
CA THR A 432 -0.65 -0.46 15.45
C THR A 432 -0.69 -1.89 16.01
N LEU A 433 0.08 -2.19 17.06
CA LEU A 433 0.06 -3.52 17.70
C LEU A 433 -1.26 -3.81 18.42
N ASN A 434 -1.82 -2.82 19.13
CA ASN A 434 -3.15 -2.95 19.74
C ASN A 434 -4.21 -3.23 18.66
N LEU A 435 -4.12 -2.56 17.50
CA LEU A 435 -5.06 -2.74 16.39
C LEU A 435 -4.97 -4.14 15.79
N ILE A 436 -3.77 -4.59 15.42
CA ILE A 436 -3.57 -5.93 14.83
C ILE A 436 -4.01 -7.03 15.80
N THR A 437 -3.73 -6.87 17.09
CA THR A 437 -4.15 -7.82 18.13
C THR A 437 -5.66 -7.83 18.33
N GLY A 438 -6.29 -6.65 18.39
CA GLY A 438 -7.74 -6.51 18.51
C GLY A 438 -8.48 -7.09 17.30
N MET A 439 -8.00 -6.82 16.08
CA MET A 439 -8.58 -7.41 14.87
C MET A 439 -8.52 -8.93 14.90
N ALA A 440 -7.36 -9.51 15.29
CA ALA A 440 -7.18 -10.96 15.36
C ALA A 440 -8.13 -11.65 16.36
N ALA A 441 -8.52 -10.97 17.44
CA ALA A 441 -9.47 -11.50 18.44
C ALA A 441 -10.90 -11.63 17.90
N GLY A 442 -11.28 -10.85 16.88
CA GLY A 442 -12.61 -10.87 16.29
C GLY A 442 -13.08 -9.49 15.84
N PRO A 443 -14.34 -9.36 15.42
CA PRO A 443 -14.88 -8.08 14.98
C PRO A 443 -14.81 -7.04 16.12
N LEU A 444 -14.04 -5.97 15.90
CA LEU A 444 -13.71 -4.95 16.90
C LEU A 444 -14.96 -4.29 17.48
N GLY A 445 -15.99 -4.09 16.66
CA GLY A 445 -17.24 -3.45 17.07
C GLY A 445 -18.06 -4.25 18.09
N ARG A 446 -17.78 -5.54 18.29
CA ARG A 446 -18.46 -6.34 19.33
C ARG A 446 -17.97 -5.99 20.73
N THR A 447 -16.69 -5.69 20.90
CA THR A 447 -16.10 -5.32 22.19
C THR A 447 -15.89 -3.82 22.33
N HIS A 448 -15.74 -3.11 21.21
CA HIS A 448 -15.48 -1.68 21.12
C HIS A 448 -16.42 -1.06 20.08
N PRO A 449 -17.74 -0.97 20.35
CA PRO A 449 -18.68 -0.31 19.45
C PRO A 449 -18.31 1.17 19.29
N ALA A 450 -18.34 1.67 18.05
CA ALA A 450 -18.01 3.06 17.76
C ALA A 450 -19.08 4.01 18.31
N ARG A 451 -18.64 5.16 18.82
CA ARG A 451 -19.53 6.23 19.30
C ARG A 451 -19.34 7.46 18.43
N GLY A 452 -20.30 7.70 17.55
CA GLY A 452 -20.23 8.80 16.60
C GLY A 452 -20.19 10.15 17.28
N ASP A 453 -19.22 10.98 16.91
CA ASP A 453 -19.02 12.30 17.52
C ASP A 453 -18.52 13.37 16.55
N LEU A 454 -18.50 13.08 15.24
CA LEU A 454 -18.12 14.03 14.20
C LEU A 454 -18.86 15.37 14.32
N ALA A 455 -20.15 15.36 14.66
CA ALA A 455 -20.95 16.58 14.81
C ALA A 455 -20.40 17.54 15.87
N THR A 456 -19.72 17.02 16.89
CA THR A 456 -19.14 17.84 17.97
C THR A 456 -17.96 18.70 17.51
N LEU A 457 -17.37 18.39 16.35
CA LEU A 457 -16.28 19.19 15.76
C LEU A 457 -16.78 20.47 15.08
N GLY A 458 -18.07 20.58 14.79
CA GLY A 458 -18.59 21.66 13.94
C GLY A 458 -17.91 21.68 12.56
N ALA A 459 -17.52 20.51 12.03
CA ALA A 459 -16.81 20.42 10.76
C ALA A 459 -17.70 20.93 9.61
N SER A 460 -17.11 21.68 8.68
CA SER A 460 -17.83 22.12 7.47
C SER A 460 -18.14 20.92 6.58
N ALA A 461 -19.33 20.90 5.97
CA ALA A 461 -19.66 19.97 4.90
C ALA A 461 -18.94 20.30 3.57
N SER A 462 -18.30 21.49 3.46
CA SER A 462 -17.55 21.85 2.28
C SER A 462 -16.23 21.07 2.22
N THR A 463 -16.04 20.31 1.14
CA THR A 463 -14.80 19.59 0.83
C THR A 463 -13.79 20.45 0.05
N SER A 464 -14.00 21.76 -0.02
CA SER A 464 -13.12 22.71 -0.71
C SER A 464 -11.95 23.20 0.15
N THR A 465 -11.80 22.65 1.37
CA THR A 465 -10.79 23.11 2.35
C THR A 465 -9.39 22.60 2.05
N GLY A 466 -9.25 21.59 1.20
CA GLY A 466 -7.99 21.04 0.75
C GLY A 466 -7.93 20.85 -0.78
N SER A 467 -6.90 20.14 -1.24
CA SER A 467 -6.65 19.89 -2.66
C SER A 467 -7.36 18.66 -3.21
N GLY A 468 -8.07 17.88 -2.38
CA GLY A 468 -8.79 16.67 -2.80
C GLY A 468 -9.94 16.93 -3.77
N GLY A 469 -10.46 18.16 -3.78
CA GLY A 469 -11.51 18.62 -4.68
C GLY A 469 -12.92 18.26 -4.21
N SER A 470 -13.91 18.78 -4.93
CA SER A 470 -15.33 18.58 -4.62
C SER A 470 -15.79 17.13 -4.85
N LEU A 471 -16.87 16.74 -4.17
CA LEU A 471 -17.71 15.62 -4.61
C LEU A 471 -18.31 15.97 -5.99
N GLY A 472 -18.38 15.01 -6.92
CA GLY A 472 -18.68 15.28 -8.34
C GLY A 472 -19.65 14.32 -9.00
#